data_AF-A9DC24-F1
#
_entry.id   AF-A9DC24-F1
#
_cell.length_a   1.000
_cell.length_b   1.000
_cell.length_c   1.000
_cell.angle_alpha   90.00
_cell.angle_beta   90.00
_cell.angle_gamma   90.00
#
_symmetry.space_group_name_H-M   'P 1'
#
loop_
_entity.id
_entity.type
_entity.pdbx_description
1 polymer ?
#
loop_
_entity_poly.entity_id
_entity_poly.type
_entity_poly.pdbx_seq_one_letter_code
_entity_poly.pdbx_strand_id
1 'polypeptide(L)'
;MRVPQEFDAELASLSVKKTFSQWSSLGLTRFDGSALPARDDMSVSLIMPDGPSGRKYLIYDNYRSLLAWNSSDYFAISVTYLSERLKYPPLK
;
A
#
# COMPACT_ATOMS: atom_id res chain seq x y z
N MET A 1 4.54 5.49 -1.94
CA MET A 1 3.58 6.48 -2.48
C MET A 1 3.86 7.85 -1.88
N ARG A 2 3.19 8.91 -2.34
CA ARG A 2 3.20 10.22 -1.70
C ARG A 2 1.87 10.48 -1.01
N VAL A 3 1.95 11.04 0.19
CA VAL A 3 0.83 11.39 1.07
C VAL A 3 0.98 12.88 1.43
N PRO A 4 -0.11 13.67 1.52
CA PRO A 4 -0.04 15.08 1.92
C PRO A 4 0.55 15.28 3.32
N GLN A 5 1.08 16.48 3.60
CA GLN A 5 1.69 16.80 4.90
C GLN A 5 0.66 16.81 6.04
N GLU A 6 -0.56 17.26 5.76
CA GLU A 6 -1.68 17.33 6.72
C GLU A 6 -2.53 16.06 6.73
N PHE A 7 -1.96 14.91 6.34
CA PHE A 7 -2.70 13.66 6.30
C PHE A 7 -2.91 13.08 7.69
N ASP A 8 -4.14 12.69 7.98
CA ASP A 8 -4.52 11.98 9.19
C ASP A 8 -3.89 10.57 9.23
N ALA A 9 -2.85 10.42 10.05
CA ALA A 9 -2.12 9.16 10.19
C ALA A 9 -2.98 8.02 10.76
N GLU A 10 -4.11 8.30 11.43
CA GLU A 10 -5.02 7.26 11.92
C GLU A 10 -5.67 6.48 10.78
N LEU A 11 -5.76 7.09 9.59
CA LEU A 11 -6.23 6.42 8.38
C LEU A 11 -5.23 5.37 7.86
N ALA A 12 -3.98 5.38 8.32
CA ALA A 12 -2.94 4.42 7.93
C ALA A 12 -3.07 3.10 8.71
N SER A 13 -4.20 2.42 8.55
CA SER A 13 -4.52 1.17 9.23
C SER A 13 -5.06 0.12 8.27
N LEU A 14 -4.80 -1.16 8.58
CA LEU A 14 -5.39 -2.30 7.88
C LEU A 14 -6.91 -2.35 8.02
N SER A 15 -7.51 -1.78 9.06
CA SER A 15 -8.98 -1.73 9.19
C SER A 15 -9.64 -0.73 8.24
N VAL A 16 -8.90 0.29 7.80
CA VAL A 16 -9.39 1.36 6.92
C VAL A 16 -9.28 0.92 5.47
N LYS A 17 -10.39 0.45 4.90
CA LYS A 17 -10.49 0.09 3.48
C LYS A 17 -11.16 1.23 2.71
N LYS A 18 -10.51 1.71 1.64
CA LYS A 18 -11.07 2.70 0.72
C LYS A 18 -10.72 2.36 -0.72
N THR A 19 -11.53 2.82 -1.67
CA THR A 19 -11.22 2.70 -3.11
C THR A 19 -10.06 3.62 -3.50
N PHE A 20 -9.48 3.41 -4.69
CA PHE A 20 -8.44 4.33 -5.19
C PHE A 20 -8.95 5.76 -5.37
N SER A 21 -10.19 5.94 -5.85
CA SER A 21 -10.78 7.27 -5.96
C SER A 21 -10.89 7.96 -4.60
N GLN A 22 -11.36 7.25 -3.56
CA GLN A 22 -11.45 7.80 -2.20
C GLN A 22 -10.08 8.20 -1.64
N TRP A 23 -9.04 7.37 -1.85
CA TRP A 23 -7.67 7.73 -1.47
C TRP A 23 -7.12 8.92 -2.27
N SER A 24 -7.42 8.97 -3.57
CA SER A 24 -7.02 10.09 -4.43
C SER A 24 -7.67 11.40 -3.99
N SER A 25 -8.93 11.38 -3.55
CA SER A 25 -9.62 12.54 -2.98
C SER A 25 -9.00 13.01 -1.66
N LEU A 26 -8.28 12.13 -0.95
CA LEU A 26 -7.47 12.47 0.22
C LEU A 26 -6.06 12.94 -0.16
N GLY A 27 -5.78 13.16 -1.44
CA GLY A 27 -4.51 13.69 -1.95
C GLY A 27 -3.39 12.65 -2.08
N LEU A 28 -3.70 11.35 -1.97
CA LEU A 28 -2.70 10.31 -2.19
C LEU A 28 -2.36 10.21 -3.67
N THR A 29 -1.07 10.10 -3.95
CA THR A 29 -0.52 9.93 -5.30
C THR A 29 0.54 8.84 -5.32
N ARG A 30 0.87 8.35 -6.51
CA ARG A 30 2.02 7.45 -6.67
C ARG A 30 3.32 8.16 -6.27
N PHE A 31 4.39 7.38 -6.13
CA PHE A 31 5.68 7.92 -5.70
C PHE A 31 6.23 8.98 -6.68
N ASP A 32 5.94 8.85 -7.97
CA ASP A 32 6.28 9.80 -9.03
C ASP A 32 5.32 11.00 -9.13
N GLY A 33 4.33 11.09 -8.23
CA GLY A 33 3.29 12.12 -8.26
C GLY A 33 2.15 11.87 -9.24
N SER A 34 2.18 10.79 -10.02
CA SER A 34 1.07 10.43 -10.90
C SER A 34 -0.16 9.95 -10.13
N ALA A 35 -1.32 9.99 -10.79
CA ALA A 35 -2.59 9.59 -10.21
C ALA A 35 -2.60 8.10 -9.82
N LEU A 36 -3.38 7.78 -8.77
CA LEU A 36 -3.68 6.39 -8.45
C LEU A 36 -4.48 5.73 -9.59
N PRO A 37 -4.43 4.39 -9.74
CA PRO A 37 -5.24 3.68 -10.74
C PRO A 37 -6.73 4.04 -10.64
N ALA A 38 -7.38 4.27 -11.78
CA ALA A 38 -8.84 4.45 -11.85
C ALA A 38 -9.53 3.08 -11.84
N ARG A 39 -9.56 2.45 -10.66
CA ARG A 39 -10.20 1.16 -10.42
C ARG A 39 -11.15 1.26 -9.23
N ASP A 40 -12.38 0.82 -9.45
CA ASP A 40 -13.45 0.82 -8.44
C ASP A 40 -13.82 -0.59 -7.96
N ASP A 41 -13.22 -1.62 -8.57
CA ASP A 41 -13.47 -3.03 -8.28
C ASP A 41 -12.72 -3.56 -7.06
N MET A 42 -11.92 -2.71 -6.40
CA MET A 42 -11.13 -3.11 -5.24
C MET A 42 -10.99 -2.01 -4.21
N SER A 43 -10.84 -2.43 -2.95
CA SER A 43 -10.49 -1.58 -1.84
C SER A 43 -9.07 -1.90 -1.37
N VAL A 44 -8.34 -0.85 -1.00
CA VAL A 44 -6.96 -0.93 -0.53
C VAL A 44 -6.83 -0.18 0.79
N SER A 45 -5.79 -0.51 1.55
CA SER A 45 -5.48 0.16 2.81
C SER A 45 -4.11 0.81 2.75
N LEU A 46 -3.97 1.93 3.43
CA LEU A 46 -2.69 2.58 3.63
C LEU A 46 -2.00 1.99 4.86
N ILE A 47 -0.73 1.66 4.73
CA ILE A 47 0.13 1.33 5.88
C ILE A 47 1.40 2.18 5.88
N MET A 48 1.92 2.42 7.09
CA MET A 48 3.17 3.14 7.35
C MET A 48 4.02 2.34 8.36
N PRO A 49 4.73 1.29 7.94
CA PRO A 49 5.46 0.39 8.85
C PRO A 49 6.49 1.12 9.73
N ASP A 50 7.13 2.14 9.18
CA ASP A 50 8.14 2.96 9.86
C ASP A 50 7.57 4.31 10.35
N GLY A 51 6.24 4.43 10.44
CA GLY A 51 5.53 5.65 10.82
C GLY A 51 5.46 6.74 9.72
N PRO A 52 4.97 7.95 10.07
CA PRO A 52 4.68 9.02 9.09
C PRO A 52 5.87 9.48 8.26
N SER A 53 7.08 9.44 8.81
CA SER A 53 8.33 9.78 8.10
C SER A 53 8.83 8.66 7.19
N GLY A 54 8.28 7.45 7.35
CA GLY A 54 8.68 6.24 6.65
C GLY A 54 8.09 6.08 5.25
N ARG A 55 8.33 4.88 4.70
CA ARG A 55 7.71 4.46 3.44
C ARG A 55 6.24 4.14 3.65
N LYS A 56 5.45 4.48 2.64
CA LYS A 56 3.99 4.40 2.64
C LYS A 56 3.55 3.47 1.53
N TYR A 57 2.71 2.48 1.85
CA TYR A 57 2.24 1.46 0.91
C TYR A 57 0.72 1.36 0.88
N LEU A 58 0.16 1.20 -0.33
CA LEU A 58 -1.23 0.83 -0.51
C LEU A 58 -1.21 -0.68 -0.66
N ILE A 59 -1.83 -1.39 0.28
CA ILE A 59 -1.85 -2.84 0.31
C ILE A 59 -3.20 -3.35 -0.15
N TYR A 60 -3.17 -4.53 -0.77
CA TYR A 60 -4.35 -5.25 -1.25
C TYR A 60 -4.65 -6.43 -0.31
N ASP A 61 -5.69 -7.20 -0.62
CA ASP A 61 -6.08 -8.33 0.22
C ASP A 61 -5.04 -9.46 0.25
N ASN A 62 -4.20 -9.62 -0.78
CA ASN A 62 -3.09 -10.59 -0.78
C ASN A 62 -2.08 -10.31 0.35
N TYR A 63 -1.82 -9.04 0.66
CA TYR A 63 -0.96 -8.64 1.78
C TYR A 63 -1.55 -9.08 3.13
N ARG A 64 -2.89 -9.00 3.27
CA ARG A 64 -3.59 -9.45 4.48
C ARG A 64 -3.47 -10.95 4.66
N SER A 65 -3.51 -11.71 3.56
CA SER A 65 -3.26 -13.16 3.60
C SER A 65 -1.85 -13.49 4.09
N LEU A 66 -0.84 -12.71 3.69
CA LEU A 66 0.53 -12.86 4.22
C LEU A 66 0.59 -12.53 5.71
N LEU A 67 -0.11 -11.49 6.16
CA LEU A 67 -0.18 -11.14 7.57
C LEU A 67 -0.90 -12.18 8.43
N ALA A 68 -1.91 -12.87 7.88
CA ALA A 68 -2.58 -13.97 8.57
C ALA A 68 -1.64 -15.16 8.82
N TRP A 69 -0.62 -15.35 7.97
CA TRP A 69 0.43 -16.33 8.19
C TRP A 69 1.49 -15.83 9.18
N ASN A 70 1.91 -14.57 9.05
CA ASN A 70 2.87 -13.93 9.94
C ASN A 70 2.54 -12.45 10.10
N SER A 71 2.16 -12.03 11.31
CA SER A 71 1.70 -10.68 11.66
C SER A 71 2.79 -9.59 11.62
N SER A 72 3.78 -9.70 10.73
CA SER A 72 4.86 -8.75 10.54
C SER A 72 4.76 -8.06 9.18
N ASP A 73 4.66 -6.73 9.19
CA ASP A 73 4.68 -5.93 7.96
C ASP A 73 6.00 -6.11 7.19
N TYR A 74 7.13 -6.18 7.87
CA TYR A 74 8.43 -6.38 7.22
C TYR A 74 8.50 -7.71 6.48
N PHE A 75 7.92 -8.77 7.04
CA PHE A 75 7.80 -10.06 6.37
C PHE A 75 6.96 -9.94 5.10
N ALA A 76 5.72 -9.42 5.23
CA ALA A 76 4.80 -9.32 4.10
C ALA A 76 5.34 -8.41 2.98
N ILE A 77 5.99 -7.30 3.34
CA ILE A 77 6.65 -6.40 2.39
C ILE A 77 7.82 -7.10 1.69
N SER A 78 8.66 -7.84 2.42
CA SER A 78 9.81 -8.54 1.84
C SER A 78 9.38 -9.61 0.84
N VAL A 79 8.35 -10.41 1.19
CA VAL A 79 7.77 -11.42 0.30
C VAL A 79 7.14 -10.78 -0.94
N THR A 80 6.36 -9.72 -0.75
CA THR A 80 5.72 -9.00 -1.87
C THR A 80 6.78 -8.38 -2.78
N TYR A 81 7.77 -7.71 -2.20
CA TYR A 81 8.86 -7.07 -2.94
C TYR A 81 9.71 -8.09 -3.72
N LEU A 82 10.04 -9.23 -3.10
CA LEU A 82 10.74 -10.31 -3.77
C LEU A 82 9.90 -10.88 -4.92
N SER A 83 8.59 -11.09 -4.71
CA SER A 83 7.68 -11.59 -5.75
C SER A 83 7.62 -10.64 -6.95
N GLU A 84 7.59 -9.32 -6.70
CA GLU A 84 7.64 -8.29 -7.74
C GLU A 84 8.99 -8.23 -8.48
N ARG A 85 10.09 -8.62 -7.83
CA ARG A 85 11.42 -8.67 -8.44
C ARG A 85 11.68 -9.94 -9.21
N LEU A 86 11.15 -11.06 -8.72
CA LEU A 86 11.14 -12.29 -9.49
C LEU A 86 10.33 -12.02 -10.75
N LYS A 87 9.08 -11.49 -10.58
CA LYS A 87 7.93 -11.58 -11.51
C LYS A 87 7.95 -12.99 -12.16
N TYR A 88 7.06 -13.41 -13.05
CA TYR A 88 7.46 -14.59 -13.84
C TYR A 88 7.01 -14.52 -15.29
N PRO A 89 7.94 -14.74 -16.22
CA PRO A 89 9.39 -14.64 -16.01
C PRO A 89 9.80 -13.18 -16.29
N PRO A 90 10.32 -12.43 -15.31
CA PRO A 90 11.46 -11.59 -15.68
C PRO A 90 12.57 -11.57 -14.63
N LEU A 91 13.45 -12.55 -14.79
CA LEU A 91 14.90 -12.33 -14.83
C LEU A 91 15.39 -12.43 -16.30
N LYS A 92 16.36 -11.60 -16.68
CA LYS A 92 17.49 -11.99 -17.54
C LYS A 92 18.74 -11.88 -16.69
#